data_AF-A0A521Y0Y3-F1
#
_entry.id   AF-A0A521Y0Y3-F1
#
_cell.length_a   1.000
_cell.length_b   1.000
_cell.length_c   1.000
_cell.angle_alpha   90.00
_cell.angle_beta   90.00
_cell.angle_gamma   90.00
#
_symmetry.space_group_name_H-M   'P 1'
#
loop_
_entity.id
_entity.type
_entity.pdbx_description
1 polymer ?
#
loop_
_entity_poly.entity_id
_entity_poly.type
_entity_poly.pdbx_seq_one_letter_code
_entity_poly.pdbx_strand_id
1 'polypeptide(L)' 'MVEALRAWARELGFSQIGIADVDLSSAEAGLVSWLEHGFHGSMAYMAAHGLKRARPAE' A
#
# COMPACT_ATOMS: atom_id res chain seq x y z
N MET A 1 17.48 14.00 -8.01
CA MET A 1 16.82 13.26 -6.90
C MET A 1 16.59 11.80 -7.28
N VAL A 2 15.72 11.50 -8.25
CA VAL A 2 15.37 10.11 -8.64
C VAL A 2 16.58 9.27 -9.05
N GLU A 3 17.53 9.86 -9.78
CA GLU A 3 18.77 9.15 -10.16
C GLU A 3 19.64 8.75 -8.96
N ALA A 4 19.69 9.57 -7.90
CA ALA A 4 20.41 9.22 -6.67
C ALA A 4 19.72 8.05 -5.94
N LEU A 5 18.39 8.04 -5.89
CA LEU A 5 17.63 6.92 -5.33
C LEU A 5 17.89 5.61 -6.08
N ARG A 6 17.96 5.66 -7.42
CA ARG A 6 18.28 4.50 -8.26
C ARG A 6 19.71 4.01 -8.03
N ALA A 7 20.67 4.91 -7.84
CA ALA A 7 22.05 4.56 -7.53
C ALA A 7 22.14 3.86 -6.17
N TRP A 8 21.58 4.44 -5.12
CA TRP A 8 21.56 3.82 -3.79
C TRP A 8 20.84 2.49 -3.76
N ALA A 9 19.71 2.36 -4.47
CA ALA A 9 19.00 1.09 -4.56
C ALA A 9 19.87 -0.02 -5.15
N ARG A 10 20.64 0.29 -6.21
CA ARG A 10 21.58 -0.65 -6.81
C ARG A 10 22.71 -1.01 -5.85
N GLU A 11 23.28 -0.01 -5.17
CA GLU A 11 24.35 -0.21 -4.18
C GLU A 11 23.90 -1.08 -3.00
N LEU A 12 22.63 -0.95 -2.58
CA LEU A 12 22.01 -1.74 -1.50
C LEU A 12 21.50 -3.12 -1.96
N GLY A 13 21.66 -3.47 -3.24
CA GLY A 13 21.29 -4.79 -3.77
C GLY A 13 19.81 -4.96 -4.13
N PHE A 14 19.03 -3.88 -4.22
CA PHE A 14 17.67 -3.94 -4.74
C PHE A 14 17.67 -4.19 -6.25
N SER A 15 16.90 -5.18 -6.71
CA SER A 15 16.79 -5.47 -8.14
C SER A 15 16.03 -4.39 -8.92
N GLN A 16 15.03 -3.75 -8.30
CA GLN A 16 14.21 -2.70 -8.89
C GLN A 16 13.66 -1.75 -7.81
N ILE A 17 13.37 -0.51 -8.20
CA ILE A 17 12.60 0.45 -7.41
C ILE A 17 11.53 1.12 -8.28
N GLY A 18 10.39 1.44 -7.67
CA GLY A 18 9.31 2.24 -8.25
C GLY A 18 9.02 3.44 -7.38
N ILE A 19 8.50 4.50 -7.99
CA ILE A 19 8.04 5.71 -7.31
C ILE A 19 6.58 5.92 -7.71
N ALA A 20 5.70 6.07 -6.73
CA ALA A 20 4.28 6.33 -6.92
C ALA A 20 3.84 7.42 -5.94
N ASP A 21 2.73 8.08 -6.26
CA ASP A 21 2.06 9.01 -5.34
C ASP A 21 1.39 8.23 -4.20
N VAL A 22 0.99 8.95 -3.14
CA VAL A 22 0.32 8.43 -1.95
C VAL A 22 -1.19 8.56 -2.02
N ASP A 23 -1.75 9.14 -3.09
CA ASP A 23 -3.19 9.19 -3.29
C ASP A 23 -3.76 7.80 -3.61
N LEU A 24 -4.44 7.21 -2.63
CA LEU A 24 -5.09 5.91 -2.70
C LEU A 24 -6.62 6.03 -2.67
N SER A 25 -7.18 7.25 -2.81
CA SER A 25 -8.62 7.51 -2.71
C SER A 25 -9.46 6.64 -3.65
N SER A 26 -8.96 6.39 -4.86
CA SER A 26 -9.64 5.55 -5.86
C SER A 26 -9.72 4.06 -5.48
N ALA A 27 -8.82 3.58 -4.62
CA ALA A 27 -8.78 2.19 -4.17
C ALA A 27 -9.66 1.92 -2.94
N GLU A 28 -10.01 2.97 -2.17
CA GLU A 28 -10.74 2.83 -0.90
C GLU A 28 -12.09 2.15 -1.08
N ALA A 29 -12.87 2.53 -2.10
CA ALA A 29 -14.20 1.96 -2.33
C ALA A 29 -14.14 0.45 -2.59
N GLY A 30 -13.18 -0.01 -3.38
CA GLY A 30 -12.97 -1.44 -3.63
C GLY A 30 -12.54 -2.19 -2.36
N LEU A 31 -11.67 -1.58 -1.55
CA LEU A 31 -11.23 -2.15 -0.28
C LEU A 31 -12.38 -2.27 0.74
N VAL A 32 -13.22 -1.25 0.86
CA VAL A 32 -14.40 -1.27 1.74
C VAL A 32 -15.31 -2.42 1.35
N SER A 33 -15.67 -2.52 0.07
CA SER A 33 -16.52 -3.61 -0.41
C SER A 33 -15.90 -4.97 -0.11
N TRP A 34 -14.60 -5.13 -0.35
CA TRP A 34 -13.89 -6.39 -0.07
C TRP A 34 -13.92 -6.78 1.42
N LEU A 35 -13.80 -5.79 2.32
CA LEU A 35 -13.89 -6.02 3.78
C LEU A 35 -15.32 -6.41 4.20
N GLU A 36 -16.33 -5.73 3.67
CA GLU A 36 -17.75 -6.02 3.96
C GLU A 36 -18.16 -7.42 3.53
N HIS A 37 -17.61 -7.92 2.42
CA HIS A 37 -17.83 -9.29 1.95
C HIS A 37 -17.06 -10.36 2.76
N GLY A 38 -16.33 -9.97 3.81
CA GLY A 38 -15.57 -10.91 4.65
C GLY A 38 -14.40 -11.57 3.91
N PHE A 39 -13.93 -11.00 2.80
CA PHE A 39 -12.85 -11.57 2.01
C PHE A 39 -11.48 -11.53 2.71
N HIS A 40 -11.40 -10.89 3.88
CA HIS A 40 -10.26 -10.97 4.79
C HIS A 40 -10.11 -12.32 5.50
N GLY A 41 -11.05 -13.25 5.35
CA GLY A 41 -10.99 -14.55 6.00
C GLY A 41 -10.84 -14.40 7.52
N SER A 42 -9.88 -15.12 8.12
CA SER A 42 -9.60 -15.07 9.55
C SER A 42 -8.72 -13.87 10.01
N MET A 43 -8.36 -12.95 9.10
CA MET A 43 -7.49 -11.82 9.44
C MET A 43 -8.24 -10.75 10.23
N ALA A 44 -8.39 -10.94 11.55
CA ALA A 44 -9.07 -9.98 12.43
C ALA A 44 -8.48 -8.56 12.36
N TYR A 45 -7.18 -8.43 12.15
CA TYR A 45 -6.54 -7.14 11.94
C TYR A 45 -7.06 -6.40 10.69
N MET A 46 -7.34 -7.12 9.59
CA MET A 46 -7.92 -6.52 8.38
C MET A 46 -9.36 -6.08 8.62
N ALA A 47 -10.14 -6.86 9.36
CA ALA A 47 -11.50 -6.48 9.76
C ALA A 47 -11.49 -5.21 10.63
N ALA A 48 -10.56 -5.09 11.58
CA ALA A 48 -10.49 -3.97 12.52
C ALA A 48 -9.79 -2.71 11.97
N HIS A 49 -8.81 -2.88 11.09
CA HIS A 49 -7.89 -1.82 10.68
C HIS A 49 -7.63 -1.75 9.17
N GLY A 50 -8.45 -2.41 8.35
CA GLY A 50 -8.25 -2.50 6.90
C GLY A 50 -8.13 -1.14 6.21
N LEU A 51 -8.90 -0.14 6.63
CA LEU A 51 -8.91 1.20 6.04
C LEU A 51 -7.56 1.94 6.11
N LYS A 52 -6.69 1.61 7.08
CA LYS A 52 -5.34 2.19 7.16
C LYS A 52 -4.51 1.94 5.89
N ARG A 53 -4.88 0.94 5.09
CA ARG A 53 -4.20 0.64 3.81
C ARG A 53 -4.52 1.62 2.69
N ALA A 54 -5.64 2.33 2.77
CA ALA A 54 -6.05 3.32 1.76
C ALA A 54 -5.85 4.76 2.25
N ARG A 55 -5.45 4.96 3.51
CA ARG A 55 -5.34 6.28 4.15
C ARG A 55 -3.96 6.50 4.76
N PRO A 56 -2.92 6.73 3.93
CA PRO A 56 -1.54 6.84 4.40
C PRO A 56 -1.26 8.03 5.31
N ALA A 57 -2.18 9.00 5.41
CA ALA A 57 -2.07 10.16 6.29
C ALA A 57 -2.59 9.92 7.72
N GLU A 58 -3.29 8.80 7.97
CA GLU A 58 -3.80 8.39 9.29
C GLU A 58 -2.84 7.41 10.01
#